data_AF-A0A848V062-F1
#
_entry.id   AF-A0A848V062-F1
#
_cell.length_a   1.000
_cell.length_b   1.000
_cell.length_c   1.000
_cell.angle_alpha   90.00
_cell.angle_beta   90.00
_cell.angle_gamma   90.00
#
_symmetry.space_group_name_H-M   'P 1'
#
loop_
_entity.id
_entity.type
_entity.pdbx_description
1 polymer ?
#
loop_
_entity_poly.entity_id
_entity_poly.type
_entity_poly.pdbx_seq_one_letter_code
_entity_poly.pdbx_strand_id
1 'polypeptide(L)'
;MLFSIPVTGFISFRIFHEVNRSTWLAVGMASFIALLGPQVDRMGGHYSLSYGFLLPLMILLLVRWIRDQEWRNATWLALLGVVSGLIHPYLTLMMGMFIMLAYAWALIQRQVQNWKAHIGWLIAGITPIVVIQLFVSLFDDRSGRPTDPWGFWVFMGDLKSVFAPQFGPLKTIAKSFINYEQIQWETVAFVGSPVLVLIVVVIIQIIRRRSLFGTNPLAFLIVPSSILLLFSFGLPFRWMPDFTDNLGFLKNFRVLGRFSWPFVLVLSYAIFSVVKWTSRPMTMLVSSVILILAIPEVVQKHAHLANKISAHPNVFAPSYDASCDRSLVEDFAAIMPLPYYHVGSERWSLEPDQNILKESMMLAYKTGKPLLSSIMSRSSMYDTKRHLELIAPAMYHKELVDSISGNVLILADEARCNEDERALLSAGRFNCSNELTLAVVQPEHFQAKIIPLHQQDHGLEGVFREHIDSTFLQGYLELFEADKLKLKPGQYEFSCWYDNQRLDRTDIGWIVEQQYANGKSEWTHYEAIDRTYVFSGDSIRFSRPFKVLPQSEHIRILLKQRERDPIPVQIINYQIQPLGSTITEFKAGRARLNNHRWMETDEYVVEEFGSQSLINTLDSLTFTPQP
;
A
#
# COMPACT_ATOMS: atom_id res chain seq x y z
N MET A 1 0.25 -15.78 16.35
CA MET A 1 -0.99 -15.53 15.58
C MET A 1 -2.05 -16.59 15.83
N LEU A 2 -1.87 -17.87 15.49
CA LEU A 2 -2.93 -18.88 15.72
C LEU A 2 -3.42 -18.96 17.17
N PHE A 3 -2.51 -18.86 18.15
CA PHE A 3 -2.86 -18.76 19.58
C PHE A 3 -3.76 -17.57 19.94
N SER A 4 -3.87 -16.53 19.10
CA SER A 4 -4.79 -15.41 19.36
C SER A 4 -6.26 -15.83 19.27
N ILE A 5 -6.60 -16.87 18.51
CA ILE A 5 -7.99 -17.35 18.36
C ILE A 5 -8.53 -17.85 19.72
N PRO A 6 -7.92 -18.86 20.38
CA PRO A 6 -8.43 -19.33 21.67
C PRO A 6 -8.39 -18.24 22.75
N VAL A 7 -7.37 -17.36 22.75
CA VAL A 7 -7.31 -16.22 23.67
C VAL A 7 -8.46 -15.23 23.42
N THR A 8 -8.81 -14.98 22.15
CA THR A 8 -9.99 -14.17 21.78
C THR A 8 -11.27 -14.81 22.28
N GLY A 9 -11.40 -16.13 22.14
CA GLY A 9 -12.55 -16.89 22.67
C GLY A 9 -12.65 -16.76 24.18
N PHE A 10 -11.55 -16.91 24.91
CA PHE A 10 -11.53 -16.77 26.36
C PHE A 10 -11.94 -15.36 26.81
N ILE A 11 -11.38 -14.31 26.20
CA ILE A 11 -11.71 -12.92 26.55
C ILE A 11 -13.16 -12.59 26.18
N SER A 12 -13.62 -13.05 25.01
CA SER A 12 -15.03 -12.93 24.59
C SER A 12 -15.98 -13.58 25.61
N PHE A 13 -15.63 -14.78 26.10
CA PHE A 13 -16.38 -15.46 27.15
C PHE A 13 -16.42 -14.64 28.44
N ARG A 14 -15.29 -14.04 28.85
CA ARG A 14 -15.23 -13.14 30.02
C ARG A 14 -16.13 -11.91 29.83
N ILE A 15 -16.18 -11.30 28.64
CA ILE A 15 -17.10 -10.18 28.35
C ILE A 15 -18.55 -10.59 28.61
N PHE A 16 -18.99 -11.75 28.12
CA PHE A 16 -20.35 -12.23 28.34
C PHE A 16 -20.66 -12.54 29.81
N HIS A 17 -19.66 -12.98 30.57
CA HIS A 17 -19.80 -13.19 32.01
C HIS A 17 -19.97 -11.87 32.78
N GLU A 18 -19.30 -10.78 32.37
CA GLU A 18 -19.47 -9.45 32.99
C GLU A 18 -20.90 -8.89 32.80
N VAL A 19 -21.63 -9.37 31.80
CA VAL A 19 -23.04 -9.00 31.54
C VAL A 19 -24.04 -10.12 31.92
N ASN A 20 -23.64 -11.03 32.80
CA ASN A 20 -24.47 -12.08 33.41
C ASN A 20 -25.21 -12.99 32.42
N ARG A 21 -24.53 -13.43 31.35
CA ARG A 21 -25.10 -14.38 30.37
C ARG A 21 -24.81 -15.84 30.72
N SER A 22 -25.69 -16.74 30.29
CA SER A 22 -25.57 -18.18 30.54
C SER A 22 -24.28 -18.76 29.95
N THR A 23 -23.58 -19.59 30.71
CA THR A 23 -22.25 -20.13 30.36
C THR A 23 -22.19 -20.79 28.98
N TRP A 24 -23.13 -21.68 28.65
CA TRP A 24 -23.08 -22.44 27.39
C TRP A 24 -23.30 -21.56 26.15
N LEU A 25 -24.26 -20.64 26.21
CA LEU A 25 -24.47 -19.71 25.09
C LEU A 25 -23.31 -18.72 24.98
N ALA A 26 -22.71 -18.30 26.10
CA ALA A 26 -21.51 -17.46 26.10
C ALA A 26 -20.32 -18.18 25.45
N VAL A 27 -20.10 -19.48 25.74
CA VAL A 27 -19.05 -20.29 25.10
C VAL A 27 -19.27 -20.40 23.59
N GLY A 28 -20.49 -20.72 23.15
CA GLY A 28 -20.81 -20.83 21.73
C GLY A 28 -20.55 -19.52 20.97
N MET A 29 -21.08 -18.41 21.47
CA MET A 29 -20.90 -17.10 20.82
C MET A 29 -19.47 -16.60 20.89
N ALA A 30 -18.77 -16.81 22.00
CA ALA A 30 -17.36 -16.45 22.12
C ALA A 30 -16.51 -17.20 21.10
N SER A 31 -16.82 -18.47 20.85
CA SER A 31 -16.16 -19.28 19.83
C SER A 31 -16.43 -18.73 18.43
N PHE A 32 -17.68 -18.36 18.12
CA PHE A 32 -18.01 -17.77 16.82
C PHE A 32 -17.34 -16.42 16.59
N ILE A 33 -17.33 -15.53 17.59
CA ILE A 33 -16.63 -14.25 17.48
C ILE A 33 -15.13 -14.46 17.24
N ALA A 34 -14.51 -15.41 17.94
CA ALA A 34 -13.10 -15.73 17.76
C ALA A 34 -12.79 -16.32 16.38
N LEU A 35 -13.67 -17.14 15.82
CA LEU A 35 -13.46 -17.84 14.55
C LEU A 35 -13.88 -17.04 13.30
N LEU A 36 -14.87 -16.15 13.44
CA LEU A 36 -15.40 -15.33 12.33
C LEU A 36 -14.91 -13.89 12.35
N GLY A 37 -14.23 -13.44 13.41
CA GLY A 37 -13.75 -12.06 13.54
C GLY A 37 -12.91 -11.58 12.34
N PRO A 38 -12.93 -10.27 12.04
CA PRO A 38 -12.23 -9.70 10.87
C PRO A 38 -10.71 -9.88 10.92
N GLN A 39 -10.13 -10.06 12.11
CA GLN A 39 -8.70 -10.30 12.29
C GLN A 39 -8.25 -11.66 11.73
N VAL A 40 -9.16 -12.65 11.63
CA VAL A 40 -8.87 -13.95 11.01
C VAL A 40 -8.53 -13.75 9.53
N ASP A 41 -9.22 -12.84 8.83
CA ASP A 41 -8.96 -12.54 7.41
C ASP A 41 -7.58 -11.90 7.18
N ARG A 42 -6.95 -11.38 8.24
CA ARG A 42 -5.62 -10.76 8.17
C ARG A 42 -4.48 -11.77 8.27
N MET A 43 -4.75 -13.01 8.67
CA MET A 43 -3.73 -14.07 8.74
C MET A 43 -3.13 -14.43 7.39
N GLY A 44 -3.76 -14.06 6.28
CA GLY A 44 -3.25 -14.32 4.93
C GLY A 44 -2.24 -13.30 4.38
N GLY A 45 -1.73 -12.37 5.20
CA GLY A 45 -0.70 -11.42 4.76
C GLY A 45 -0.56 -10.13 5.57
N HIS A 46 -1.36 -9.92 6.62
CA HIS A 46 -1.29 -8.76 7.51
C HIS A 46 -1.11 -9.24 8.96
N TYR A 47 0.01 -9.89 9.22
CA TYR A 47 0.28 -10.63 10.44
C TYR A 47 0.16 -9.79 11.72
N SER A 48 0.66 -8.55 11.71
CA SER A 48 0.56 -7.61 12.83
C SER A 48 -0.88 -7.17 13.15
N LEU A 49 -1.83 -7.32 12.22
CA LEU A 49 -3.26 -7.05 12.45
C LEU A 49 -4.07 -8.32 12.80
N SER A 50 -3.45 -9.50 12.75
CA SER A 50 -4.15 -10.76 12.97
C SER A 50 -4.36 -11.13 14.45
N TYR A 51 -3.80 -10.34 15.38
CA TYR A 51 -3.93 -10.54 16.82
C TYR A 51 -5.35 -10.21 17.30
N GLY A 52 -6.26 -11.17 17.14
CA GLY A 52 -7.70 -11.01 17.38
C GLY A 52 -8.09 -10.61 18.81
N PHE A 53 -7.22 -10.85 19.80
CA PHE A 53 -7.55 -10.66 21.22
C PHE A 53 -7.46 -9.21 21.71
N LEU A 54 -6.74 -8.34 20.98
CA LEU A 54 -6.42 -6.98 21.42
C LEU A 54 -7.67 -6.10 21.55
N LEU A 55 -8.52 -6.06 20.53
CA LEU A 55 -9.77 -5.28 20.56
C LEU A 55 -10.81 -5.83 21.57
N PRO A 56 -11.05 -7.15 21.66
CA PRO A 56 -11.85 -7.74 22.74
C PRO A 56 -11.32 -7.39 24.13
N LEU A 57 -10.00 -7.43 24.36
CA LEU A 57 -9.42 -7.08 25.65
C LEU A 57 -9.68 -5.61 26.00
N MET A 58 -9.52 -4.71 25.02
CA MET A 58 -9.88 -3.31 25.17
C MET A 58 -11.37 -3.17 25.55
N ILE A 59 -12.28 -3.85 24.85
CA ILE A 59 -13.73 -3.81 25.15
C ILE A 59 -14.01 -4.31 26.57
N LEU A 60 -13.39 -5.42 27.00
CA LEU A 60 -13.54 -5.95 28.34
C LEU A 60 -13.10 -4.94 29.42
N LEU A 61 -11.92 -4.34 29.26
CA LEU A 61 -11.41 -3.34 30.18
C LEU A 61 -12.27 -2.07 30.18
N LEU A 62 -12.77 -1.67 29.03
CA LEU A 62 -13.66 -0.51 28.88
C LEU A 62 -15.02 -0.75 29.55
N VAL A 63 -15.60 -1.94 29.41
CA VAL A 63 -16.83 -2.34 30.12
C VAL A 63 -16.64 -2.27 31.63
N ARG A 64 -15.50 -2.78 32.15
CA ARG A 64 -15.17 -2.70 33.58
C ARG A 64 -14.95 -1.26 34.04
N TRP A 65 -14.30 -0.44 33.22
CA TRP A 65 -14.08 0.98 33.50
C TRP A 65 -15.41 1.76 33.57
N ILE A 66 -16.32 1.55 32.62
CA ILE A 66 -17.64 2.20 32.62
C ILE A 66 -18.45 1.84 33.87
N ARG A 67 -18.34 0.60 34.35
CA ARG A 67 -19.07 0.13 35.53
C ARG A 67 -18.47 0.66 36.83
N ASP A 68 -17.16 0.48 37.01
CA ASP A 68 -16.51 0.59 38.32
C ASP A 68 -15.63 1.85 38.46
N GLN A 69 -15.24 2.49 37.35
CA GLN A 69 -14.31 3.64 37.28
C GLN A 69 -12.99 3.43 38.07
N GLU A 70 -12.53 2.17 38.20
CA GLU A 70 -11.27 1.81 38.87
C GLU A 70 -10.04 2.17 38.02
N TRP A 71 -9.10 2.94 38.60
CA TRP A 71 -7.89 3.43 37.90
C TRP A 71 -7.04 2.35 37.24
N ARG A 72 -7.08 1.15 37.82
CA ARG A 72 -6.39 -0.03 37.30
C ARG A 72 -6.82 -0.32 35.86
N ASN A 73 -8.10 -0.19 35.53
CA ASN A 73 -8.60 -0.45 34.18
C ASN A 73 -8.13 0.63 33.19
N ALA A 74 -8.13 1.91 33.58
CA ALA A 74 -7.58 2.98 32.75
C ALA A 74 -6.08 2.79 32.46
N THR A 75 -5.32 2.34 33.48
CA THR A 75 -3.89 2.05 33.33
C THR A 75 -3.65 0.86 32.39
N TRP A 76 -4.43 -0.23 32.52
CA TRP A 76 -4.35 -1.36 31.60
C TRP A 76 -4.78 -1.01 30.18
N LEU A 77 -5.77 -0.13 30.00
CA LEU A 77 -6.16 0.38 28.68
C LEU A 77 -5.02 1.17 28.04
N ALA A 78 -4.36 2.05 28.78
CA ALA A 78 -3.21 2.80 28.29
C ALA A 78 -2.05 1.87 27.91
N LEU A 79 -1.69 0.91 28.77
CA LEU A 79 -0.64 -0.06 28.48
C LEU A 79 -0.98 -0.91 27.25
N LEU A 80 -2.22 -1.41 27.17
CA LEU A 80 -2.70 -2.17 26.02
C LEU A 80 -2.62 -1.35 24.74
N GLY A 81 -2.98 -0.07 24.80
CA GLY A 81 -2.82 0.86 23.68
C GLY A 81 -1.37 0.94 23.23
N VAL A 82 -0.43 1.23 24.13
CA VAL A 82 1.01 1.32 23.81
C VAL A 82 1.52 0.02 23.19
N VAL A 83 1.25 -1.14 23.82
CA VAL A 83 1.64 -2.45 23.28
C VAL A 83 1.03 -2.67 21.90
N SER A 84 -0.22 -2.30 21.70
CA SER A 84 -0.90 -2.42 20.41
C SER A 84 -0.26 -1.55 19.34
N GLY A 85 0.28 -0.37 19.69
CA GLY A 85 0.98 0.53 18.76
C GLY A 85 2.34 0.03 18.33
N LEU A 86 3.07 -0.57 19.26
CA LEU A 86 4.33 -1.26 18.97
C LEU A 86 4.13 -2.48 18.06
N ILE A 87 2.95 -3.11 18.11
CA ILE A 87 2.54 -4.15 17.16
C ILE A 87 2.12 -3.53 15.82
N HIS A 88 1.21 -2.55 15.85
CA HIS A 88 0.72 -1.85 14.67
C HIS A 88 0.06 -0.49 15.03
N PRO A 89 0.46 0.62 14.40
CA PRO A 89 -0.12 1.95 14.67
C PRO A 89 -1.64 2.05 14.51
N TYR A 90 -2.24 1.30 13.57
CA TYR A 90 -3.69 1.22 13.38
C TYR A 90 -4.42 0.78 14.65
N LEU A 91 -3.87 -0.17 15.40
CA LEU A 91 -4.53 -0.68 16.60
C LEU A 91 -4.56 0.40 17.69
N THR A 92 -3.45 1.10 17.93
CA THR A 92 -3.42 2.22 18.89
C THR A 92 -4.42 3.30 18.52
N LEU A 93 -4.43 3.74 17.25
CA LEU A 93 -5.32 4.82 16.87
C LEU A 93 -6.79 4.39 16.94
N MET A 94 -7.14 3.19 16.47
CA MET A 94 -8.50 2.66 16.63
C MET A 94 -8.93 2.60 18.10
N MET A 95 -8.06 2.12 18.99
CA MET A 95 -8.35 2.05 20.43
C MET A 95 -8.51 3.44 21.04
N GLY A 96 -7.56 4.35 20.78
CA GLY A 96 -7.58 5.71 21.30
C GLY A 96 -8.81 6.49 20.83
N MET A 97 -9.11 6.47 19.52
CA MET A 97 -10.31 7.09 18.97
C MET A 97 -11.58 6.51 19.56
N PHE A 98 -11.67 5.18 19.68
CA PHE A 98 -12.85 4.53 20.24
C PHE A 98 -13.06 4.89 21.72
N ILE A 99 -11.99 4.90 22.53
CA ILE A 99 -12.03 5.30 23.94
C ILE A 99 -12.43 6.77 24.07
N MET A 100 -11.89 7.66 23.23
CA MET A 100 -12.22 9.09 23.27
C MET A 100 -13.67 9.36 22.83
N LEU A 101 -14.19 8.61 21.85
CA LEU A 101 -15.61 8.67 21.49
C LEU A 101 -16.50 8.14 22.62
N ALA A 102 -16.10 7.07 23.30
CA ALA A 102 -16.80 6.54 24.46
C ALA A 102 -16.78 7.53 25.64
N TYR A 103 -15.67 8.25 25.83
CA TYR A 103 -15.57 9.34 26.81
C TYR A 103 -16.51 10.50 26.48
N ALA A 104 -16.50 10.98 25.23
CA ALA A 104 -17.42 12.03 24.79
C ALA A 104 -18.89 11.63 25.00
N TRP A 105 -19.23 10.38 24.70
CA TRP A 105 -20.55 9.84 24.98
C TRP A 105 -20.87 9.75 26.49
N ALA A 106 -19.90 9.37 27.31
CA ALA A 106 -20.04 9.33 28.77
C ALA A 106 -20.29 10.73 29.36
N LEU A 107 -19.68 11.78 28.78
CA LEU A 107 -19.93 13.17 29.15
C LEU A 107 -21.36 13.59 28.81
N ILE A 108 -21.84 13.28 27.60
CA ILE A 108 -23.22 13.57 27.17
C ILE A 108 -24.23 12.87 28.11
N GLN A 109 -23.94 11.63 28.50
CA GLN A 109 -24.76 10.85 29.43
C GLN A 109 -24.54 11.21 30.91
N ARG A 110 -23.68 12.19 31.21
CA ARG A 110 -23.34 12.63 32.57
C ARG A 110 -22.88 11.49 33.50
N GLN A 111 -22.22 10.47 32.94
CA GLN A 111 -21.72 9.30 33.67
C GLN A 111 -20.32 9.53 34.28
N VAL A 112 -19.63 10.60 33.87
CA VAL A 112 -18.35 11.01 34.44
C VAL A 112 -18.62 12.09 35.49
N GLN A 113 -18.45 11.75 36.77
CA GLN A 113 -18.82 12.66 37.87
C GLN A 113 -17.64 13.26 38.64
N ASN A 114 -16.44 12.69 38.51
CA ASN A 114 -15.26 13.10 39.28
C ASN A 114 -14.09 13.43 38.33
N TRP A 115 -13.31 14.48 38.63
CA TRP A 115 -12.08 14.88 37.93
C TRP A 115 -11.11 13.72 37.72
N LYS A 116 -11.07 12.80 38.70
CA LYS A 116 -10.32 11.56 38.61
C LYS A 116 -10.76 10.74 37.37
N ALA A 117 -12.05 10.49 37.20
CA ALA A 117 -12.54 9.72 36.06
C ALA A 117 -12.21 10.40 34.71
N HIS A 118 -12.27 11.73 34.64
CA HIS A 118 -11.84 12.47 33.44
C HIS A 118 -10.36 12.19 33.09
N ILE A 119 -9.47 12.22 34.08
CA ILE A 119 -8.06 11.88 33.85
C ILE A 119 -7.89 10.43 33.41
N GLY A 120 -8.63 9.49 34.02
CA GLY A 120 -8.58 8.09 33.62
C GLY A 120 -8.93 7.88 32.13
N TRP A 121 -9.98 8.56 31.64
CA TRP A 121 -10.35 8.55 30.22
C TRP A 121 -9.26 9.15 29.31
N LEU A 122 -8.69 10.29 29.71
CA LEU A 122 -7.63 10.95 28.94
C LEU A 122 -6.35 10.11 28.89
N ILE A 123 -5.94 9.51 30.02
CA ILE A 123 -4.78 8.61 30.06
C ILE A 123 -5.02 7.39 29.16
N ALA A 124 -6.19 6.76 29.26
CA ALA A 124 -6.51 5.58 28.45
C ALA A 124 -6.55 5.88 26.94
N GLY A 125 -7.07 7.04 26.54
CA GLY A 125 -7.26 7.39 25.12
C GLY A 125 -6.07 8.10 24.45
N ILE A 126 -5.38 9.00 25.17
CA ILE A 126 -4.38 9.91 24.59
C ILE A 126 -2.96 9.42 24.82
N THR A 127 -2.64 8.91 26.02
CA THR A 127 -1.27 8.47 26.35
C THR A 127 -0.70 7.48 25.35
N PRO A 128 -1.44 6.44 24.89
CA PRO A 128 -0.92 5.53 23.87
C PRO A 128 -0.47 6.23 22.58
N ILE A 129 -1.27 7.17 22.08
CA ILE A 129 -1.00 7.90 20.85
C ILE A 129 0.26 8.76 21.03
N VAL A 130 0.35 9.50 22.14
CA VAL A 130 1.50 10.36 22.44
C VAL A 130 2.78 9.54 22.62
N VAL A 131 2.72 8.43 23.34
CA VAL A 131 3.88 7.55 23.56
C VAL A 131 4.39 6.97 22.25
N ILE A 132 3.49 6.50 21.37
CA ILE A 132 3.88 5.98 20.05
C ILE A 132 4.43 7.08 19.15
N GLN A 133 3.83 8.27 19.16
CA GLN A 133 4.34 9.40 18.38
C GLN A 133 5.73 9.83 18.87
N LEU A 134 5.92 9.88 20.19
CA LEU A 134 7.22 10.17 20.80
C LEU A 134 8.25 9.10 20.43
N PHE A 135 7.87 7.82 20.49
CA PHE A 135 8.71 6.72 20.06
C PHE A 135 9.16 6.90 18.61
N VAL A 136 8.23 7.16 17.69
CA VAL A 136 8.59 7.41 16.27
C VAL A 136 9.51 8.63 16.16
N SER A 137 9.21 9.75 16.84
CA SER A 137 10.03 10.96 16.74
C SER A 137 11.45 10.83 17.34
N LEU A 138 11.64 9.93 18.31
CA LEU A 138 12.93 9.71 18.95
C LEU A 138 13.82 8.72 18.18
N PHE A 139 13.21 7.77 17.47
CA PHE A 139 13.94 6.66 16.82
C PHE A 139 13.94 6.70 15.29
N ASP A 140 13.09 7.52 14.66
CA ASP A 140 13.07 7.70 13.21
C ASP A 140 13.96 8.89 12.82
N ASP A 141 15.18 8.60 12.38
CA ASP A 141 16.18 9.60 11.96
C ASP A 141 16.06 9.99 10.48
N ARG A 142 15.15 9.35 9.72
CA ARG A 142 15.03 9.53 8.27
C ARG A 142 14.05 10.63 7.91
N SER A 143 14.56 11.64 7.21
CA SER A 143 13.75 12.67 6.57
C SER A 143 13.14 12.19 5.24
N GLY A 144 12.16 12.93 4.72
CA GLY A 144 11.61 12.68 3.38
C GLY A 144 10.72 11.45 3.26
N ARG A 145 10.08 11.00 4.34
CA ARG A 145 9.05 9.96 4.27
C ARG A 145 7.74 10.52 3.69
N PRO A 146 7.00 9.75 2.88
CA PRO A 146 5.73 10.19 2.31
C PRO A 146 4.72 10.52 3.41
N THR A 147 4.08 11.68 3.33
CA THR A 147 3.02 12.15 4.26
C THR A 147 1.61 11.92 3.73
N ASP A 148 1.46 11.59 2.45
CA ASP A 148 0.17 11.33 1.79
C ASP A 148 0.22 10.01 0.98
N PRO A 149 0.23 8.85 1.66
CA PRO A 149 0.26 7.55 1.00
C PRO A 149 -1.01 7.32 0.17
N TRP A 150 -0.89 6.56 -0.92
CA TRP A 150 -2.04 6.23 -1.75
C TRP A 150 -3.03 5.33 -1.00
N GLY A 151 -4.32 5.54 -1.25
CA GLY A 151 -5.38 4.62 -0.87
C GLY A 151 -6.40 5.16 0.14
N PHE A 152 -6.14 6.30 0.80
CA PHE A 152 -7.09 6.91 1.76
C PHE A 152 -8.53 7.01 1.20
N TRP A 153 -8.66 7.47 -0.05
CA TRP A 153 -9.95 7.61 -0.75
C TRP A 153 -10.44 6.34 -1.44
N VAL A 154 -9.59 5.32 -1.58
CA VAL A 154 -9.91 4.07 -2.29
C VAL A 154 -10.40 3.01 -1.31
N PHE A 155 -9.77 2.92 -0.14
CA PHE A 155 -10.03 1.89 0.85
C PHE A 155 -10.93 2.39 2.00
N MET A 156 -12.02 3.06 1.62
CA MET A 156 -13.11 3.39 2.53
C MET A 156 -14.06 2.20 2.68
N GLY A 157 -14.57 1.99 3.89
CA GLY A 157 -15.62 1.01 4.13
C GLY A 157 -16.97 1.47 3.56
N ASP A 158 -17.89 0.53 3.45
CA ASP A 158 -19.30 0.78 3.18
C ASP A 158 -20.19 -0.21 3.95
N LEU A 159 -21.51 -0.09 3.81
CA LEU A 159 -22.43 -1.04 4.46
C LEU A 159 -22.22 -2.48 4.00
N LYS A 160 -21.83 -2.70 2.72
CA LYS A 160 -21.59 -4.03 2.18
C LYS A 160 -20.37 -4.68 2.84
N SER A 161 -19.31 -3.91 3.11
CA SER A 161 -18.10 -4.38 3.78
C SER A 161 -18.35 -4.92 5.19
N VAL A 162 -19.41 -4.47 5.85
CA VAL A 162 -19.76 -4.84 7.24
C VAL A 162 -20.90 -5.87 7.31
N PHE A 163 -21.89 -5.78 6.43
CA PHE A 163 -23.11 -6.59 6.50
C PHE A 163 -23.27 -7.62 5.37
N ALA A 164 -22.46 -7.58 4.30
CA ALA A 164 -22.55 -8.57 3.24
C ALA A 164 -21.82 -9.87 3.62
N PRO A 165 -22.49 -11.04 3.57
CA PRO A 165 -21.90 -12.32 3.92
C PRO A 165 -20.79 -12.74 2.95
N GLN A 166 -19.60 -12.99 3.51
CA GLN A 166 -18.41 -13.32 2.70
C GLN A 166 -18.25 -14.82 2.44
N PHE A 167 -18.88 -15.66 3.27
CA PHE A 167 -18.84 -17.12 3.21
C PHE A 167 -20.19 -17.70 3.63
N GLY A 168 -20.36 -18.99 3.45
CA GLY A 168 -21.53 -19.73 3.94
C GLY A 168 -22.79 -19.57 3.08
N PRO A 169 -23.91 -20.20 3.51
CA PRO A 169 -25.16 -20.26 2.75
C PRO A 169 -25.76 -18.88 2.43
N LEU A 170 -25.62 -17.92 3.34
CA LEU A 170 -26.14 -16.57 3.13
C LEU A 170 -25.44 -15.84 1.99
N LYS A 171 -24.17 -16.13 1.69
CA LYS A 171 -23.48 -15.58 0.53
C LYS A 171 -24.17 -15.98 -0.77
N THR A 172 -24.55 -17.24 -0.90
CA THR A 172 -25.22 -17.76 -2.12
C THR A 172 -26.52 -17.03 -2.40
N ILE A 173 -27.29 -16.74 -1.34
CA ILE A 173 -28.53 -15.97 -1.44
C ILE A 173 -28.23 -14.50 -1.76
N ALA A 174 -27.23 -13.92 -1.08
CA ALA A 174 -26.87 -12.51 -1.22
C ALA A 174 -26.23 -12.13 -2.57
N LYS A 175 -25.62 -13.09 -3.28
CA LYS A 175 -25.03 -12.86 -4.61
C LYS A 175 -26.04 -12.37 -5.65
N SER A 176 -27.33 -12.68 -5.50
CA SER A 176 -28.36 -12.25 -6.45
C SER A 176 -28.70 -10.76 -6.36
N PHE A 177 -28.32 -10.07 -5.28
CA PHE A 177 -28.68 -8.65 -5.07
C PHE A 177 -27.54 -7.77 -4.54
N ILE A 178 -26.40 -8.34 -4.14
CA ILE A 178 -25.21 -7.61 -3.74
C ILE A 178 -24.12 -7.77 -4.81
N ASN A 179 -23.64 -6.67 -5.37
CA ASN A 179 -22.43 -6.67 -6.17
C ASN A 179 -21.19 -6.75 -5.24
N TYR A 180 -20.52 -7.90 -5.25
CA TYR A 180 -19.33 -8.18 -4.43
C TYR A 180 -18.03 -7.65 -5.04
N GLU A 181 -17.98 -7.35 -6.34
CA GLU A 181 -16.76 -6.83 -7.01
C GLU A 181 -16.36 -5.45 -6.48
N GLN A 182 -17.31 -4.72 -5.92
CA GLN A 182 -17.10 -3.41 -5.31
C GLN A 182 -16.53 -3.49 -3.89
N ILE A 183 -16.46 -4.68 -3.28
CA ILE A 183 -16.00 -4.84 -1.90
C ILE A 183 -14.50 -5.12 -1.90
N GLN A 184 -13.73 -4.11 -1.54
CA GLN A 184 -12.28 -4.23 -1.40
C GLN A 184 -11.92 -5.15 -0.23
N TRP A 185 -11.03 -6.13 -0.47
CA TRP A 185 -10.66 -7.12 0.55
C TRP A 185 -10.10 -6.48 1.84
N GLU A 186 -9.43 -5.34 1.69
CA GLU A 186 -8.82 -4.58 2.80
C GLU A 186 -9.85 -3.98 3.75
N THR A 187 -11.05 -3.68 3.26
CA THR A 187 -12.13 -3.01 4.02
C THR A 187 -13.14 -3.99 4.60
N VAL A 188 -13.11 -5.26 4.19
CA VAL A 188 -14.01 -6.31 4.68
C VAL A 188 -13.90 -6.44 6.20
N ALA A 189 -15.05 -6.28 6.87
CA ALA A 189 -15.23 -6.45 8.30
C ALA A 189 -16.62 -7.05 8.59
N PHE A 190 -16.89 -8.21 8.02
CA PHE A 190 -18.22 -8.83 8.13
C PHE A 190 -18.57 -9.21 9.57
N VAL A 191 -19.79 -8.85 10.01
CA VAL A 191 -20.29 -9.12 11.38
C VAL A 191 -20.60 -10.59 11.67
N GLY A 192 -20.68 -11.43 10.63
CA GLY A 192 -21.04 -12.84 10.73
C GLY A 192 -22.54 -13.08 10.59
N SER A 193 -22.93 -14.19 9.93
CA SER A 193 -24.34 -14.55 9.76
C SER A 193 -25.12 -14.73 11.07
N PRO A 194 -24.54 -15.23 12.18
CA PRO A 194 -25.25 -15.34 13.45
C PRO A 194 -25.73 -13.99 13.98
N VAL A 195 -24.91 -12.95 13.81
CA VAL A 195 -25.21 -11.61 14.29
C VAL A 195 -26.35 -11.02 13.46
N LEU A 196 -26.38 -11.23 12.14
CA LEU A 196 -27.49 -10.80 11.28
C LEU A 196 -28.84 -11.38 11.72
N VAL A 197 -28.88 -12.68 12.03
CA VAL A 197 -30.12 -13.31 12.57
C VAL A 197 -30.52 -12.68 13.89
N LEU A 198 -29.55 -12.46 14.79
CA LEU A 198 -29.82 -11.84 16.08
C LEU A 198 -30.26 -10.38 15.96
N ILE A 199 -29.78 -9.62 14.97
CA ILE A 199 -30.28 -8.26 14.66
C ILE A 199 -31.79 -8.33 14.39
N VAL A 200 -32.24 -9.25 13.54
CA VAL A 200 -33.67 -9.41 13.21
C VAL A 200 -34.47 -9.75 14.47
N VAL A 201 -33.98 -10.67 15.31
CA VAL A 201 -34.62 -11.01 16.58
C VAL A 201 -34.73 -9.80 17.50
N VAL A 202 -33.66 -9.02 17.64
CA VAL A 202 -33.66 -7.79 18.46
C VAL A 202 -34.66 -6.78 17.92
N ILE A 203 -34.71 -6.54 16.60
CA ILE A 203 -35.68 -5.63 15.98
C ILE A 203 -37.12 -6.04 16.31
N ILE A 204 -37.46 -7.33 16.16
CA ILE A 204 -38.78 -7.87 16.51
C ILE A 204 -39.09 -7.63 18.01
N GLN A 205 -38.10 -7.82 18.88
CA GLN A 205 -38.26 -7.60 20.32
C GLN A 205 -38.42 -6.12 20.67
N ILE A 206 -37.76 -5.21 19.97
CA ILE A 206 -37.90 -3.74 20.16
C ILE A 206 -39.32 -3.32 19.78
N ILE A 207 -39.80 -3.77 18.62
CA ILE A 207 -41.17 -3.49 18.14
C ILE A 207 -42.21 -3.98 19.17
N ARG A 208 -41.96 -5.14 19.80
CA ARG A 208 -42.88 -5.73 20.79
C ARG A 208 -42.78 -5.17 22.21
N ARG A 209 -41.60 -4.73 22.66
CA ARG A 209 -41.34 -4.42 24.09
C ARG A 209 -40.83 -3.00 24.36
N ARG A 210 -40.68 -2.17 23.33
CA ARG A 210 -40.24 -0.75 23.33
C ARG A 210 -38.90 -0.40 24.00
N SER A 211 -38.33 -1.24 24.87
CA SER A 211 -37.04 -1.01 25.52
C SER A 211 -36.27 -2.31 25.75
N LEU A 212 -35.11 -2.45 25.09
CA LEU A 212 -34.19 -3.57 25.28
C LEU A 212 -32.79 -3.13 25.73
N PHE A 213 -32.37 -1.92 25.35
CA PHE A 213 -31.05 -1.36 25.63
C PHE A 213 -31.04 -0.61 26.98
N GLY A 214 -31.28 -1.32 28.07
CA GLY A 214 -31.22 -0.75 29.44
C GLY A 214 -29.81 -0.31 29.85
N THR A 215 -29.47 -0.38 31.14
CA THR A 215 -28.16 0.00 31.71
C THR A 215 -26.98 -0.91 31.32
N ASN A 216 -27.07 -1.63 30.20
CA ASN A 216 -26.05 -2.55 29.75
C ASN A 216 -24.82 -1.78 29.21
N PRO A 217 -23.61 -1.97 29.78
CA PRO A 217 -22.42 -1.25 29.34
C PRO A 217 -22.02 -1.57 27.88
N LEU A 218 -22.37 -2.73 27.35
CA LEU A 218 -22.14 -3.05 25.92
C LEU A 218 -23.10 -2.28 25.01
N ALA A 219 -24.35 -2.07 25.44
CA ALA A 219 -25.30 -1.25 24.70
C ALA A 219 -24.85 0.22 24.66
N PHE A 220 -24.27 0.72 25.76
CA PHE A 220 -23.68 2.06 25.82
C PHE A 220 -22.59 2.26 24.74
N LEU A 221 -21.78 1.23 24.47
CA LEU A 221 -20.70 1.28 23.47
C LEU A 221 -21.17 1.25 22.00
N ILE A 222 -22.45 0.97 21.72
CA ILE A 222 -22.97 0.96 20.35
C ILE A 222 -22.84 2.35 19.71
N VAL A 223 -23.14 3.42 20.45
CA VAL A 223 -23.08 4.80 19.93
C VAL A 223 -21.65 5.20 19.53
N PRO A 224 -20.63 5.15 20.41
CA PRO A 224 -19.27 5.54 20.03
C PRO A 224 -18.68 4.65 18.93
N SER A 225 -19.01 3.34 18.94
CA SER A 225 -18.53 2.44 17.88
C SER A 225 -19.22 2.70 16.54
N SER A 226 -20.49 3.09 16.52
CA SER A 226 -21.20 3.50 15.30
C SER A 226 -20.64 4.79 14.72
N ILE A 227 -20.25 5.77 15.56
CA ILE A 227 -19.57 6.98 15.08
C ILE A 227 -18.25 6.62 14.40
N LEU A 228 -17.49 5.67 14.97
CA LEU A 228 -16.25 5.19 14.35
C LEU A 228 -16.49 4.40 13.06
N LEU A 229 -17.63 3.69 12.93
CA LEU A 229 -18.05 3.09 11.67
C LEU A 229 -18.31 4.15 10.60
N LEU A 230 -19.02 5.23 10.94
CA LEU A 230 -19.25 6.34 10.01
C LEU A 230 -17.95 7.01 9.58
N PHE A 231 -16.98 7.12 10.49
CA PHE A 231 -15.62 7.53 10.16
C PHE A 231 -14.94 6.57 9.17
N SER A 232 -15.09 5.24 9.35
CA SER A 232 -14.54 4.23 8.43
C SER A 232 -15.09 4.32 7.00
N PHE A 233 -16.30 4.89 6.84
CA PHE A 233 -16.93 5.15 5.55
C PHE A 233 -16.43 6.45 4.88
N GLY A 234 -15.58 7.20 5.58
CA GLY A 234 -15.08 8.50 5.16
C GLY A 234 -16.15 9.60 5.11
N LEU A 235 -17.28 9.44 5.81
CA LEU A 235 -18.39 10.41 5.78
C LEU A 235 -17.98 11.83 6.19
N PRO A 236 -17.18 12.05 7.25
CA PRO A 236 -16.72 13.40 7.59
C PRO A 236 -15.96 14.08 6.45
N PHE A 237 -15.19 13.29 5.69
CA PHE A 237 -14.35 13.77 4.59
C PHE A 237 -15.12 13.96 3.29
N ARG A 238 -16.19 13.19 3.07
CA ARG A 238 -17.10 13.41 1.93
C ARG A 238 -17.91 14.69 2.09
N TRP A 239 -18.27 15.06 3.31
CA TRP A 239 -19.00 16.31 3.60
C TRP A 239 -18.10 17.53 3.63
N MET A 240 -16.82 17.36 4.02
CA MET A 240 -15.84 18.43 4.07
C MET A 240 -14.51 17.94 3.47
N PRO A 241 -14.36 17.96 2.13
CA PRO A 241 -13.15 17.47 1.47
C PRO A 241 -11.88 18.19 1.97
N ASP A 242 -11.97 19.51 2.15
CA ASP A 242 -10.87 20.37 2.63
C ASP A 242 -10.43 20.03 4.07
N PHE A 243 -11.26 19.31 4.83
CA PHE A 243 -10.90 18.85 6.18
C PHE A 243 -9.77 17.83 6.14
N THR A 244 -9.63 17.06 5.04
CA THR A 244 -8.55 16.09 4.89
C THR A 244 -7.19 16.76 4.72
N ASP A 245 -7.14 17.88 3.99
CA ASP A 245 -5.89 18.63 3.75
C ASP A 245 -5.35 19.24 5.04
N ASN A 246 -6.23 19.62 5.96
CA ASN A 246 -5.86 20.20 7.26
C ASN A 246 -5.45 19.17 8.31
N LEU A 247 -5.78 17.88 8.12
CA LEU A 247 -5.45 16.79 9.05
C LEU A 247 -4.41 15.84 8.45
N GLY A 248 -3.23 16.36 8.15
CA GLY A 248 -2.13 15.61 7.53
C GLY A 248 -1.76 14.30 8.26
N PHE A 249 -1.99 14.21 9.59
CA PHE A 249 -1.74 12.97 10.31
C PHE A 249 -2.70 11.83 9.90
N LEU A 250 -3.95 12.15 9.51
CA LEU A 250 -4.95 11.17 9.09
C LEU A 250 -4.70 10.64 7.68
N LYS A 251 -4.08 11.44 6.81
CA LYS A 251 -3.69 11.01 5.46
C LYS A 251 -2.70 9.86 5.47
N ASN A 252 -1.92 9.71 6.55
CA ASN A 252 -1.00 8.57 6.73
C ASN A 252 -1.72 7.20 6.75
N PHE A 253 -3.04 7.13 6.89
CA PHE A 253 -3.79 5.88 6.93
C PHE A 253 -4.36 5.53 5.55
N ARG A 254 -3.77 4.51 4.92
CA ARG A 254 -4.19 3.95 3.62
C ARG A 254 -5.61 3.38 3.63
N VAL A 255 -6.01 2.69 4.69
CA VAL A 255 -7.28 1.95 4.79
C VAL A 255 -8.17 2.44 5.91
N LEU A 256 -9.14 3.30 5.59
CA LEU A 256 -10.14 3.75 6.57
C LEU A 256 -11.14 2.65 6.96
N GLY A 257 -11.42 1.69 6.08
CA GLY A 257 -12.37 0.61 6.35
C GLY A 257 -12.04 -0.22 7.61
N ARG A 258 -10.77 -0.30 8.03
CA ARG A 258 -10.33 -1.03 9.23
C ARG A 258 -10.91 -0.45 10.53
N PHE A 259 -11.26 0.84 10.56
CA PHE A 259 -11.87 1.50 11.73
C PHE A 259 -13.29 0.98 12.04
N SER A 260 -13.87 0.14 11.18
CA SER A 260 -15.13 -0.57 11.45
C SER A 260 -15.00 -1.70 12.49
N TRP A 261 -13.79 -2.18 12.80
CA TRP A 261 -13.62 -3.38 13.65
C TRP A 261 -14.17 -3.23 15.08
N PRO A 262 -13.97 -2.08 15.78
CA PRO A 262 -14.60 -1.87 17.08
C PRO A 262 -16.13 -1.96 17.01
N PHE A 263 -16.76 -1.42 15.96
CA PHE A 263 -18.21 -1.54 15.72
C PHE A 263 -18.64 -2.99 15.56
N VAL A 264 -17.96 -3.74 14.69
CA VAL A 264 -18.30 -5.15 14.44
C VAL A 264 -18.30 -5.94 15.74
N LEU A 265 -17.23 -5.84 16.53
CA LEU A 265 -17.11 -6.56 17.79
C LEU A 265 -18.13 -6.09 18.83
N VAL A 266 -18.28 -4.78 19.04
CA VAL A 266 -19.26 -4.22 19.98
C VAL A 266 -20.67 -4.63 19.60
N LEU A 267 -21.03 -4.59 18.32
CA LEU A 267 -22.34 -5.00 17.83
C LEU A 267 -22.59 -6.49 18.15
N SER A 268 -21.63 -7.37 17.85
CA SER A 268 -21.73 -8.80 18.16
C SER A 268 -21.95 -9.05 19.65
N TYR A 269 -21.18 -8.39 20.52
CA TYR A 269 -21.33 -8.52 21.98
C TYR A 269 -22.65 -7.93 22.48
N ALA A 270 -22.98 -6.71 22.04
CA ALA A 270 -24.11 -5.95 22.54
C ALA A 270 -25.44 -6.60 22.16
N ILE A 271 -25.61 -7.01 20.90
CA ILE A 271 -26.83 -7.69 20.43
C ILE A 271 -27.08 -8.95 21.25
N PHE A 272 -26.07 -9.80 21.39
CA PHE A 272 -26.22 -11.02 22.16
C PHE A 272 -26.50 -10.73 23.65
N SER A 273 -25.87 -9.69 24.21
CA SER A 273 -26.10 -9.25 25.59
C SER A 273 -27.46 -8.59 25.83
N VAL A 274 -28.26 -8.34 24.79
CA VAL A 274 -29.57 -7.68 24.89
C VAL A 274 -30.72 -8.62 24.54
N VAL A 275 -30.50 -9.61 23.66
CA VAL A 275 -31.50 -10.63 23.29
C VAL A 275 -32.08 -11.28 24.55
N LYS A 276 -33.41 -11.19 24.70
CA LYS A 276 -34.14 -11.86 25.79
C LYS A 276 -34.81 -13.12 25.25
N TRP A 277 -34.49 -14.26 25.85
CA TRP A 277 -35.05 -15.54 25.45
C TRP A 277 -36.46 -15.71 26.07
N THR A 278 -37.51 -15.69 25.23
CA THR A 278 -38.90 -15.69 25.70
C THR A 278 -39.43 -17.08 26.07
N SER A 279 -38.89 -18.14 25.48
CA SER A 279 -39.24 -19.53 25.80
C SER A 279 -38.08 -20.48 25.49
N ARG A 280 -38.02 -21.62 26.20
CA ARG A 280 -37.04 -22.69 25.94
C ARG A 280 -37.06 -23.18 24.47
N PRO A 281 -38.21 -23.46 23.83
CA PRO A 281 -38.21 -23.89 22.42
C PRO A 281 -37.71 -22.80 21.46
N MET A 282 -38.05 -21.52 21.69
CA MET A 282 -37.54 -20.42 20.87
C MET A 282 -36.01 -20.28 21.00
N THR A 283 -35.50 -20.47 22.21
CA THR A 283 -34.04 -20.46 22.47
C THR A 283 -33.35 -21.58 21.71
N MET A 284 -33.91 -22.79 21.75
CA MET A 284 -33.38 -23.94 21.02
C MET A 284 -33.44 -23.72 19.51
N LEU A 285 -34.55 -23.20 18.98
CA LEU A 285 -34.71 -22.92 17.56
C LEU A 285 -33.68 -21.89 17.08
N VAL A 286 -33.61 -20.71 17.71
CA VAL A 286 -32.68 -19.65 17.30
C VAL A 286 -31.23 -20.10 17.47
N SER A 287 -30.90 -20.80 18.56
CA SER A 287 -29.55 -21.35 18.75
C SER A 287 -29.22 -22.39 17.67
N SER A 288 -30.18 -23.22 17.28
CA SER A 288 -30.00 -24.19 16.18
C SER A 288 -29.79 -23.49 14.85
N VAL A 289 -30.58 -22.46 14.54
CA VAL A 289 -30.40 -21.65 13.32
C VAL A 289 -29.03 -20.98 13.31
N ILE A 290 -28.59 -20.41 14.44
CA ILE A 290 -27.25 -19.83 14.59
C ILE A 290 -26.17 -20.87 14.30
N LEU A 291 -26.25 -22.07 14.90
CA LEU A 291 -25.28 -23.15 14.66
C LEU A 291 -25.26 -23.58 13.18
N ILE A 292 -26.45 -23.76 12.58
CA ILE A 292 -26.62 -24.18 11.18
C ILE A 292 -26.00 -23.15 10.22
N LEU A 293 -26.09 -21.87 10.52
CA LEU A 293 -25.50 -20.82 9.68
C LEU A 293 -24.01 -20.60 9.97
N ALA A 294 -23.61 -20.64 11.24
CA ALA A 294 -22.25 -20.36 11.67
C ALA A 294 -21.26 -21.43 11.22
N ILE A 295 -21.60 -22.72 11.37
CA ILE A 295 -20.66 -23.82 11.13
C ILE A 295 -20.18 -23.81 9.67
N PRO A 296 -21.06 -23.80 8.64
CA PRO A 296 -20.61 -23.74 7.25
C PRO A 296 -19.80 -22.49 6.94
N GLU A 297 -20.16 -21.34 7.52
CA GLU A 297 -19.42 -20.08 7.34
C GLU A 297 -18.00 -20.18 7.91
N VAL A 298 -17.85 -20.68 9.14
CA VAL A 298 -16.55 -20.92 9.78
C VAL A 298 -15.72 -21.89 8.96
N VAL A 299 -16.29 -23.04 8.58
CA VAL A 299 -15.58 -24.07 7.81
C VAL A 299 -15.10 -23.51 6.48
N GLN A 300 -15.95 -22.81 5.73
CA GLN A 300 -15.57 -22.23 4.44
C GLN A 300 -14.51 -21.13 4.59
N LYS A 301 -14.64 -20.24 5.59
CA LYS A 301 -13.67 -19.18 5.87
C LYS A 301 -12.29 -19.76 6.19
N HIS A 302 -12.24 -20.72 7.11
CA HIS A 302 -10.98 -21.34 7.54
C HIS A 302 -10.40 -22.26 6.47
N ALA A 303 -11.22 -22.98 5.68
CA ALA A 303 -10.74 -23.74 4.54
C ALA A 303 -10.14 -22.83 3.45
N HIS A 304 -10.79 -21.71 3.15
CA HIS A 304 -10.24 -20.72 2.20
C HIS A 304 -8.89 -20.18 2.68
N LEU A 305 -8.81 -19.79 3.96
CA LEU A 305 -7.57 -19.30 4.56
C LEU A 305 -6.48 -20.38 4.59
N ALA A 306 -6.82 -21.60 4.99
CA ALA A 306 -5.90 -22.73 5.03
C ALA A 306 -5.34 -23.02 3.64
N ASN A 307 -6.21 -23.12 2.62
CA ASN A 307 -5.79 -23.33 1.24
C ASN A 307 -4.87 -22.22 0.74
N LYS A 308 -5.15 -20.95 1.09
CA LYS A 308 -4.28 -19.82 0.72
C LYS A 308 -2.91 -19.89 1.39
N ILE A 309 -2.86 -20.24 2.67
CA ILE A 309 -1.60 -20.33 3.44
C ILE A 309 -0.79 -21.56 3.00
N SER A 310 -1.44 -22.70 2.77
CA SER A 310 -0.80 -23.95 2.38
C SER A 310 -0.56 -24.09 0.88
N ALA A 311 -0.92 -23.07 0.07
CA ALA A 311 -0.69 -23.08 -1.37
C ALA A 311 0.80 -23.11 -1.73
N HIS A 312 1.67 -22.64 -0.82
CA HIS A 312 3.11 -22.58 -1.03
C HIS A 312 3.83 -23.45 0.01
N PRO A 313 4.93 -24.14 -0.38
CA PRO A 313 5.72 -24.91 0.55
C PRO A 313 6.36 -24.01 1.62
N ASN A 314 6.57 -24.56 2.81
CA ASN A 314 7.30 -23.87 3.86
C ASN A 314 8.79 -23.78 3.49
N VAL A 315 9.20 -22.63 2.96
CA VAL A 315 10.59 -22.33 2.56
C VAL A 315 11.57 -22.33 3.74
N PHE A 316 11.08 -22.23 4.97
CA PHE A 316 11.90 -22.29 6.19
C PHE A 316 12.05 -23.71 6.74
N ALA A 317 11.43 -24.72 6.13
CA ALA A 317 11.59 -26.10 6.56
C ALA A 317 13.05 -26.56 6.33
N PRO A 318 13.65 -27.37 7.24
CA PRO A 318 15.00 -27.90 7.04
C PRO A 318 15.16 -28.71 5.75
N SER A 319 14.06 -29.31 5.27
CA SER A 319 13.99 -30.06 4.02
C SER A 319 13.86 -29.19 2.77
N TYR A 320 13.71 -27.88 2.92
CA TYR A 320 13.65 -26.96 1.78
C TYR A 320 15.08 -26.68 1.29
N ASP A 321 15.48 -27.43 0.28
CA ASP A 321 16.70 -27.17 -0.44
C ASP A 321 16.54 -25.84 -1.17
N ALA A 322 17.41 -24.87 -0.88
CA ALA A 322 17.38 -23.65 -1.68
C ALA A 322 17.88 -24.02 -3.07
N SER A 323 17.35 -23.36 -4.09
CA SER A 323 17.85 -23.45 -5.46
C SER A 323 19.37 -23.21 -5.57
N CYS A 324 19.93 -22.48 -4.61
CA CYS A 324 21.33 -22.11 -4.54
C CYS A 324 22.03 -22.78 -3.36
N ASP A 325 23.07 -23.58 -3.64
CA ASP A 325 23.93 -24.19 -2.63
C ASP A 325 24.79 -23.10 -1.93
N ARG A 326 24.83 -23.14 -0.60
CA ARG A 326 25.65 -22.25 0.25
C ARG A 326 27.15 -22.36 -0.05
N SER A 327 27.60 -23.51 -0.53
CA SER A 327 29.02 -23.77 -0.81
C SER A 327 29.58 -22.94 -1.98
N LEU A 328 28.71 -22.32 -2.78
CA LEU A 328 29.09 -21.68 -4.04
C LEU A 328 29.56 -20.21 -3.91
N VAL A 329 29.38 -19.55 -2.75
CA VAL A 329 29.77 -18.13 -2.59
C VAL A 329 30.18 -17.81 -1.14
N GLU A 330 31.47 -17.82 -0.83
CA GLU A 330 31.97 -17.62 0.55
C GLU A 330 32.40 -16.19 0.92
N ASP A 331 32.34 -15.19 0.04
CA ASP A 331 32.84 -13.84 0.37
C ASP A 331 32.08 -12.68 -0.32
N PHE A 332 30.98 -12.24 0.31
CA PHE A 332 30.21 -11.07 -0.12
C PHE A 332 29.64 -10.29 1.06
N ALA A 333 29.43 -8.98 0.86
CA ALA A 333 28.92 -8.03 1.83
C ALA A 333 27.40 -7.85 1.73
N ALA A 334 26.82 -7.91 0.53
CA ALA A 334 25.40 -7.69 0.29
C ALA A 334 24.88 -8.49 -0.91
N ILE A 335 23.56 -8.64 -1.00
CA ILE A 335 22.86 -9.35 -2.07
C ILE A 335 22.07 -8.34 -2.91
N MET A 336 22.23 -8.41 -4.23
CA MET A 336 21.45 -7.62 -5.19
C MET A 336 20.61 -8.55 -6.07
N PRO A 337 19.27 -8.54 -5.95
CA PRO A 337 18.41 -9.28 -6.86
C PRO A 337 18.25 -8.57 -8.19
N LEU A 338 18.20 -9.34 -9.28
CA LEU A 338 17.84 -8.90 -10.63
C LEU A 338 16.73 -9.82 -11.22
N PRO A 339 15.67 -9.30 -11.85
CA PRO A 339 15.34 -7.88 -12.01
C PRO A 339 15.22 -7.16 -10.67
N TYR A 340 15.73 -5.93 -10.63
CA TYR A 340 15.81 -5.16 -9.41
C TYR A 340 14.43 -4.70 -8.97
N TYR A 341 14.17 -4.76 -7.67
CA TYR A 341 12.90 -4.34 -7.10
C TYR A 341 13.10 -3.37 -5.95
N HIS A 342 12.19 -2.41 -5.86
CA HIS A 342 12.18 -1.42 -4.80
C HIS A 342 10.75 -0.88 -4.63
N VAL A 343 10.10 -1.21 -3.51
CA VAL A 343 8.73 -0.80 -3.19
C VAL A 343 8.72 -0.04 -1.86
N GLY A 344 7.96 1.06 -1.80
CA GLY A 344 7.64 1.69 -0.52
C GLY A 344 7.66 3.21 -0.45
N SER A 345 8.23 3.87 -1.44
CA SER A 345 8.27 5.34 -1.49
C SER A 345 6.91 5.96 -1.86
N GLU A 346 5.93 5.13 -2.26
CA GLU A 346 4.62 5.53 -2.80
C GLU A 346 4.70 6.38 -4.09
N ARG A 347 5.91 6.61 -4.61
CA ARG A 347 6.17 7.37 -5.85
C ARG A 347 6.92 6.52 -6.87
N TRP A 348 8.12 6.08 -6.51
CA TRP A 348 8.94 5.18 -7.32
C TRP A 348 8.85 3.76 -6.75
N SER A 349 8.17 2.90 -7.49
CA SER A 349 8.00 1.47 -7.18
C SER A 349 8.44 0.64 -8.37
N LEU A 350 9.46 -0.19 -8.17
CA LEU A 350 9.79 -1.31 -9.07
C LEU A 350 9.21 -2.57 -8.45
N GLU A 351 8.14 -3.07 -9.07
CA GLU A 351 7.43 -4.24 -8.58
C GLU A 351 8.31 -5.49 -8.71
N PRO A 352 8.35 -6.34 -7.68
CA PRO A 352 9.18 -7.53 -7.68
C PRO A 352 8.63 -8.63 -8.57
N ASP A 353 9.51 -9.34 -9.26
CA ASP A 353 9.22 -10.71 -9.66
C ASP A 353 9.10 -11.61 -8.42
N GLN A 354 8.06 -12.44 -8.37
CA GLN A 354 7.76 -13.25 -7.18
C GLN A 354 8.83 -14.30 -6.88
N ASN A 355 9.48 -14.86 -7.92
CA ASN A 355 10.53 -15.86 -7.75
C ASN A 355 11.79 -15.20 -7.20
N ILE A 356 12.23 -14.10 -7.84
CA ILE A 356 13.41 -13.34 -7.40
C ILE A 356 13.23 -12.76 -5.99
N LEU A 357 12.05 -12.25 -5.67
CA LEU A 357 11.73 -11.79 -4.33
C LEU A 357 11.91 -12.91 -3.29
N LYS A 358 11.27 -14.06 -3.55
CA LYS A 358 11.30 -15.21 -2.65
C LYS A 358 12.73 -15.72 -2.45
N GLU A 359 13.47 -15.95 -3.54
CA GLU A 359 14.81 -16.53 -3.47
C GLU A 359 15.82 -15.54 -2.88
N SER A 360 15.74 -14.24 -3.19
CA SER A 360 16.61 -13.22 -2.57
C SER A 360 16.37 -13.08 -1.07
N MET A 361 15.12 -13.05 -0.61
CA MET A 361 14.78 -13.04 0.82
C MET A 361 15.25 -14.31 1.52
N MET A 362 15.10 -15.47 0.89
CA MET A 362 15.57 -16.75 1.42
C MET A 362 17.09 -16.80 1.52
N LEU A 363 17.80 -16.29 0.52
CA LEU A 363 19.25 -16.19 0.51
C LEU A 363 19.75 -15.25 1.61
N ALA A 364 19.13 -14.09 1.78
CA ALA A 364 19.42 -13.15 2.86
C ALA A 364 19.17 -13.79 4.24
N TYR A 365 18.05 -14.49 4.42
CA TYR A 365 17.74 -15.21 5.66
C TYR A 365 18.78 -16.31 5.96
N LYS A 366 19.18 -17.10 4.96
CA LYS A 366 20.15 -18.18 5.13
C LYS A 366 21.58 -17.67 5.36
N THR A 367 21.96 -16.53 4.79
CA THR A 367 23.34 -16.02 4.83
C THR A 367 23.56 -14.97 5.93
N GLY A 368 22.49 -14.36 6.44
CA GLY A 368 22.55 -13.23 7.36
C GLY A 368 23.06 -11.94 6.70
N LYS A 369 23.12 -11.90 5.36
CA LYS A 369 23.61 -10.75 4.59
C LYS A 369 22.45 -9.85 4.17
N PRO A 370 22.66 -8.52 4.13
CA PRO A 370 21.61 -7.56 3.75
C PRO A 370 21.27 -7.64 2.26
N LEU A 371 20.03 -7.28 1.94
CA LEU A 371 19.58 -7.02 0.57
C LEU A 371 19.80 -5.56 0.21
N LEU A 372 20.24 -5.31 -1.02
CA LEU A 372 20.26 -3.97 -1.61
C LEU A 372 18.91 -3.58 -2.20
N SER A 373 17.95 -4.50 -2.31
CA SER A 373 16.57 -4.23 -2.69
C SER A 373 15.67 -4.00 -1.47
N SER A 374 14.49 -3.41 -1.68
CA SER A 374 13.58 -3.08 -0.57
C SER A 374 12.11 -3.33 -0.91
N ILE A 375 11.35 -3.87 0.04
CA ILE A 375 9.88 -3.84 0.05
C ILE A 375 9.45 -3.38 1.44
N MET A 376 9.26 -2.08 1.59
CA MET A 376 8.88 -1.45 2.85
C MET A 376 7.68 -0.54 2.65
N SER A 377 7.08 -0.08 3.74
CA SER A 377 6.07 0.97 3.69
C SER A 377 6.71 2.30 4.03
N ARG A 378 6.44 3.35 3.22
CA ARG A 378 6.86 4.73 3.49
C ARG A 378 8.38 4.90 3.58
N SER A 379 9.11 4.26 2.66
CA SER A 379 10.56 4.46 2.50
C SER A 379 10.85 5.93 2.24
N SER A 380 11.97 6.43 2.76
CA SER A 380 12.41 7.79 2.46
C SER A 380 12.62 7.94 0.95
N MET A 381 12.22 9.09 0.41
CA MET A 381 12.47 9.45 -0.98
C MET A 381 13.97 9.51 -1.30
N TYR A 382 14.79 9.99 -0.35
CA TYR A 382 16.25 10.06 -0.49
C TYR A 382 16.86 8.65 -0.56
N ASP A 383 16.48 7.78 0.38
CA ASP A 383 16.99 6.41 0.39
C ASP A 383 16.53 5.67 -0.87
N THR A 384 15.25 5.83 -1.27
CA THR A 384 14.71 5.23 -2.49
C THR A 384 15.52 5.59 -3.72
N LYS A 385 15.84 6.87 -3.88
CA LYS A 385 16.65 7.37 -4.99
C LYS A 385 18.04 6.73 -5.02
N ARG A 386 18.74 6.71 -3.88
CA ARG A 386 20.06 6.05 -3.76
C ARG A 386 20.02 4.57 -4.10
N HIS A 387 18.91 3.90 -3.76
CA HIS A 387 18.68 2.51 -4.13
C HIS A 387 18.41 2.33 -5.63
N LEU A 388 17.65 3.23 -6.26
CA LEU A 388 17.35 3.15 -7.70
C LEU A 388 18.53 3.55 -8.58
N GLU A 389 19.46 4.37 -8.08
CA GLU A 389 20.73 4.66 -8.76
C GLU A 389 21.58 3.39 -9.03
N LEU A 390 21.41 2.31 -8.23
CA LEU A 390 22.16 1.05 -8.45
C LEU A 390 21.96 0.45 -9.84
N ILE A 391 20.77 0.61 -10.40
CA ILE A 391 20.42 0.14 -11.75
C ILE A 391 20.50 1.22 -12.82
N ALA A 392 20.94 2.43 -12.45
CA ALA A 392 21.19 3.47 -13.44
C ALA A 392 22.40 3.08 -14.31
N PRO A 393 22.43 3.53 -15.58
CA PRO A 393 23.56 3.26 -16.49
C PRO A 393 24.92 3.55 -15.87
N ALA A 394 25.95 2.81 -16.28
CA ALA A 394 27.29 2.85 -15.67
C ALA A 394 27.94 4.25 -15.61
N MET A 395 27.56 5.14 -16.52
CA MET A 395 28.02 6.54 -16.57
C MET A 395 27.54 7.41 -15.39
N TYR A 396 26.55 6.94 -14.63
CA TYR A 396 26.02 7.64 -13.48
C TYR A 396 26.71 7.19 -12.20
N HIS A 397 27.08 8.18 -11.39
CA HIS A 397 27.61 7.95 -10.06
C HIS A 397 26.54 7.34 -9.16
N LYS A 398 26.92 6.33 -8.39
CA LYS A 398 26.01 5.53 -7.56
C LYS A 398 26.42 5.67 -6.10
N GLU A 399 25.78 6.58 -5.36
CA GLU A 399 26.20 6.96 -4.01
C GLU A 399 26.18 5.76 -3.03
N LEU A 400 25.30 4.78 -3.27
CA LEU A 400 25.20 3.60 -2.42
C LEU A 400 26.41 2.66 -2.59
N VAL A 401 27.01 2.60 -3.78
CA VAL A 401 28.17 1.73 -4.08
C VAL A 401 29.38 2.11 -3.23
N ASP A 402 29.60 3.41 -3.03
CA ASP A 402 30.71 3.93 -2.22
C ASP A 402 30.65 3.48 -0.75
N SER A 403 29.46 3.11 -0.26
CA SER A 403 29.25 2.63 1.11
C SER A 403 29.46 1.12 1.27
N ILE A 404 29.61 0.38 0.18
CA ILE A 404 29.74 -1.09 0.20
C ILE A 404 31.22 -1.46 0.31
N SER A 405 31.62 -2.05 1.45
CA SER A 405 33.01 -2.39 1.77
C SER A 405 33.43 -3.81 1.32
N GLY A 406 32.69 -4.45 0.42
CA GLY A 406 33.01 -5.80 -0.07
C GLY A 406 32.24 -6.20 -1.32
N ASN A 407 32.39 -7.44 -1.77
CA ASN A 407 31.74 -7.91 -2.99
C ASN A 407 30.21 -7.92 -2.84
N VAL A 408 29.51 -7.70 -3.95
CA VAL A 408 28.05 -7.84 -4.05
C VAL A 408 27.74 -9.15 -4.76
N LEU A 409 26.88 -9.96 -4.15
CA LEU A 409 26.33 -11.15 -4.78
C LEU A 409 25.07 -10.76 -5.56
N ILE A 410 25.13 -10.88 -6.88
CA ILE A 410 23.97 -10.73 -7.75
C ILE A 410 23.25 -12.07 -7.85
N LEU A 411 21.95 -12.06 -7.56
CA LEU A 411 21.03 -13.17 -7.80
C LEU A 411 20.08 -12.78 -8.93
N ALA A 412 20.18 -13.42 -10.08
CA ALA A 412 19.47 -12.99 -11.28
C ALA A 412 18.61 -14.06 -11.96
N ASP A 413 17.44 -13.64 -12.44
CA ASP A 413 16.69 -14.30 -13.50
C ASP A 413 17.02 -13.59 -14.82
N GLU A 414 18.07 -14.06 -15.48
CA GLU A 414 18.67 -13.40 -16.65
C GLU A 414 17.67 -13.18 -17.79
N ALA A 415 16.71 -14.10 -17.95
CA ALA A 415 15.70 -14.03 -19.01
C ALA A 415 14.74 -12.83 -18.84
N ARG A 416 14.62 -12.29 -17.62
CA ARG A 416 13.76 -11.16 -17.30
C ARG A 416 14.52 -9.86 -17.09
N CYS A 417 15.85 -9.91 -17.06
CA CYS A 417 16.68 -8.74 -16.85
C CYS A 417 16.63 -7.80 -18.07
N ASN A 418 16.55 -6.50 -17.82
CA ASN A 418 16.76 -5.49 -18.85
C ASN A 418 18.25 -5.45 -19.28
N GLU A 419 18.58 -4.63 -20.28
CA GLU A 419 19.93 -4.58 -20.84
C GLU A 419 20.97 -4.05 -19.84
N ASP A 420 20.62 -3.04 -19.03
CA ASP A 420 21.49 -2.48 -17.98
C ASP A 420 21.76 -3.52 -16.87
N GLU A 421 20.74 -4.27 -16.47
CA GLU A 421 20.84 -5.37 -15.49
C GLU A 421 21.69 -6.53 -16.03
N ARG A 422 21.54 -6.87 -17.32
CA ARG A 422 22.40 -7.87 -17.99
C ARG A 422 23.85 -7.41 -18.10
N ALA A 423 24.08 -6.11 -18.28
CA ALA A 423 25.44 -5.56 -18.29
C ALA A 423 26.13 -5.77 -16.93
N LEU A 424 25.42 -5.61 -15.81
CA LEU A 424 25.95 -5.91 -14.47
C LEU A 424 26.33 -7.38 -14.30
N LEU A 425 25.56 -8.30 -14.90
CA LEU A 425 25.88 -9.73 -14.88
C LEU A 425 27.17 -10.04 -15.63
N SER A 426 27.38 -9.43 -16.80
CA SER A 426 28.56 -9.66 -17.64
C SER A 426 29.90 -9.35 -16.94
N ALA A 427 29.88 -8.55 -15.88
CA ALA A 427 31.04 -8.16 -15.10
C ALA A 427 31.42 -9.17 -13.99
N GLY A 428 30.56 -10.15 -13.69
CA GLY A 428 30.73 -11.06 -12.54
C GLY A 428 31.24 -12.46 -12.88
N ARG A 429 31.74 -13.18 -11.86
CA ARG A 429 32.03 -14.63 -11.95
C ARG A 429 30.79 -15.44 -11.64
N PHE A 430 30.45 -16.41 -12.49
CA PHE A 430 29.19 -17.16 -12.45
C PHE A 430 29.28 -18.52 -11.75
N ASN A 431 28.26 -18.86 -10.96
CA ASN A 431 27.97 -20.22 -10.51
C ASN A 431 26.48 -20.53 -10.77
N CYS A 432 26.17 -21.62 -11.48
CA CYS A 432 24.82 -21.87 -11.99
C CYS A 432 23.99 -22.84 -11.15
N SER A 433 22.71 -22.49 -11.03
CA SER A 433 21.60 -23.45 -10.94
C SER A 433 20.83 -23.42 -12.27
N ASN A 434 19.92 -24.36 -12.53
CA ASN A 434 19.23 -24.50 -13.83
C ASN A 434 18.25 -23.36 -14.19
N GLU A 435 17.92 -22.44 -13.26
CA GLU A 435 16.97 -21.34 -13.51
C GLU A 435 17.43 -19.96 -13.02
N LEU A 436 18.37 -19.91 -12.05
CA LEU A 436 18.88 -18.66 -11.49
C LEU A 436 20.40 -18.60 -11.60
N THR A 437 20.87 -17.41 -11.95
CA THR A 437 22.28 -17.08 -12.14
C THR A 437 22.81 -16.36 -10.90
N LEU A 438 23.91 -16.86 -10.33
CA LEU A 438 24.65 -16.17 -9.28
C LEU A 438 25.92 -15.54 -9.88
N ALA A 439 26.14 -14.26 -9.61
CA ALA A 439 27.35 -13.55 -10.02
C ALA A 439 27.95 -12.76 -8.86
N VAL A 440 29.27 -12.85 -8.65
CA VAL A 440 29.97 -12.02 -7.67
C VAL A 440 30.60 -10.83 -8.38
N VAL A 441 30.24 -9.62 -7.94
CA VAL A 441 30.65 -8.35 -8.55
C VAL A 441 31.32 -7.46 -7.51
N GLN A 442 32.48 -6.88 -7.83
CA GLN A 442 33.13 -5.89 -6.95
C GLN A 442 32.45 -4.52 -7.13
N PRO A 443 32.34 -3.69 -6.07
CA PRO A 443 31.69 -2.37 -6.13
C PRO A 443 32.16 -1.48 -7.30
N GLU A 444 33.44 -1.52 -7.65
CA GLU A 444 34.03 -0.74 -8.76
C GLU A 444 33.38 -1.01 -10.13
N HIS A 445 32.84 -2.22 -10.34
CA HIS A 445 32.22 -2.61 -11.61
C HIS A 445 30.85 -1.94 -11.83
N PHE A 446 30.20 -1.44 -10.78
CA PHE A 446 28.97 -0.66 -10.92
C PHE A 446 29.19 0.68 -11.62
N GLN A 447 30.44 1.17 -11.65
CA GLN A 447 30.86 2.41 -12.30
C GLN A 447 31.69 2.17 -13.59
N ALA A 448 32.00 0.92 -13.91
CA ALA A 448 32.84 0.59 -15.06
C ALA A 448 32.07 0.75 -16.38
N LYS A 449 32.62 1.52 -17.32
CA LYS A 449 32.06 1.79 -18.66
C LYS A 449 31.74 0.48 -19.39
N ILE A 450 30.46 0.16 -19.52
CA ILE A 450 29.97 -0.65 -20.64
C ILE A 450 28.84 0.16 -21.27
N ILE A 451 29.12 0.70 -22.46
CA ILE A 451 28.10 1.24 -23.38
C ILE A 451 28.24 0.39 -24.64
N PRO A 452 27.16 -0.28 -25.04
CA PRO A 452 26.48 0.16 -26.25
C PRO A 452 25.17 0.82 -25.87
N LEU A 453 24.86 1.94 -26.52
CA LEU A 453 23.55 2.60 -26.51
C LEU A 453 22.54 1.66 -27.19
N HIS A 454 22.17 0.55 -26.55
CA HIS A 454 20.92 -0.12 -26.82
C HIS A 454 19.94 0.36 -25.77
N GLN A 455 18.89 1.01 -26.25
CA GLN A 455 17.67 1.19 -25.50
C GLN A 455 16.59 0.45 -26.25
N GLN A 456 16.28 -0.75 -25.78
CA GLN A 456 14.88 -1.16 -25.77
C GLN A 456 14.40 -1.10 -24.33
N ASP A 457 13.73 0.02 -23.99
CA ASP A 457 12.92 0.07 -22.78
C ASP A 457 11.84 -1.02 -22.91
N HIS A 458 12.02 -2.12 -22.17
CA HIS A 458 10.93 -3.03 -21.89
C HIS A 458 9.94 -2.29 -20.98
N GLY A 459 9.06 -1.50 -21.59
CA GLY A 459 7.92 -0.93 -20.92
C GLY A 459 7.14 -2.06 -20.25
N LEU A 460 7.12 -2.07 -18.92
CA LEU A 460 6.07 -2.77 -18.19
C LEU A 460 4.74 -2.22 -18.73
N GLU A 461 3.89 -3.09 -19.28
CA GLU A 461 2.57 -2.71 -19.76
C GLU A 461 1.76 -2.10 -18.61
N GLY A 462 1.81 -0.78 -18.49
CA GLY A 462 0.90 -0.01 -17.68
C GLY A 462 -0.48 -0.08 -18.31
N VAL A 463 -1.27 -1.08 -17.92
CA VAL A 463 -2.67 -1.20 -18.32
C VAL A 463 -3.46 -0.07 -17.67
N PHE A 464 -3.65 1.02 -18.40
CA PHE A 464 -4.79 1.93 -18.25
C PHE A 464 -5.23 2.36 -19.65
N ARG A 465 -6.02 1.50 -20.31
CA ARG A 465 -6.80 1.89 -21.48
C ARG A 465 -8.17 2.36 -21.01
N GLU A 466 -8.24 3.49 -20.34
CA GLU A 466 -9.49 4.25 -20.31
C GLU A 466 -9.48 5.23 -21.48
N HIS A 467 -10.62 5.36 -22.15
CA HIS A 467 -10.80 6.31 -23.23
C HIS A 467 -10.60 7.71 -22.62
N ILE A 468 -9.45 8.34 -22.89
CA ILE A 468 -9.08 9.61 -22.25
C ILE A 468 -9.85 10.72 -22.96
N ASP A 469 -10.96 11.15 -22.35
CA ASP A 469 -11.68 12.33 -22.79
C ASP A 469 -10.95 13.60 -22.32
N SER A 470 -10.95 14.62 -23.16
CA SER A 470 -10.48 15.98 -22.90
C SER A 470 -10.97 16.59 -21.58
N THR A 471 -12.11 16.11 -21.06
CA THR A 471 -12.67 16.50 -19.75
C THR A 471 -11.83 16.03 -18.55
N PHE A 472 -11.08 14.93 -18.67
CA PHE A 472 -10.29 14.34 -17.58
C PHE A 472 -9.14 15.25 -17.09
N LEU A 473 -8.59 16.10 -17.97
CA LEU A 473 -7.53 17.04 -17.63
C LEU A 473 -8.01 18.50 -17.53
N GLN A 474 -9.31 18.74 -17.36
CA GLN A 474 -9.79 20.08 -16.95
C GLN A 474 -9.15 20.43 -15.59
N GLY A 475 -8.28 21.44 -15.58
CA GLY A 475 -7.46 21.84 -14.42
C GLY A 475 -6.02 21.31 -14.40
N TYR A 476 -5.43 21.02 -15.57
CA TYR A 476 -3.99 20.79 -15.73
C TYR A 476 -3.34 21.91 -16.56
N LEU A 477 -2.25 22.48 -16.05
CA LEU A 477 -1.38 23.45 -16.70
C LEU A 477 -0.40 22.77 -17.65
N GLU A 478 -0.11 23.41 -18.77
CA GLU A 478 0.91 22.96 -19.72
C GLU A 478 2.29 23.42 -19.25
N LEU A 479 3.19 22.46 -18.97
CA LEU A 479 4.56 22.72 -18.53
C LEU A 479 5.52 22.82 -19.71
N PHE A 480 5.28 22.00 -20.73
CA PHE A 480 6.13 21.91 -21.91
C PHE A 480 5.33 21.43 -23.11
N GLU A 481 5.60 22.04 -24.26
CA GLU A 481 5.20 21.56 -25.57
C GLU A 481 6.47 21.40 -26.39
N ALA A 482 6.74 20.19 -26.88
CA ALA A 482 7.71 20.02 -27.96
C ALA A 482 7.15 20.71 -29.21
N ASP A 483 8.02 21.30 -30.04
CA ASP A 483 7.63 21.94 -31.30
C ASP A 483 6.59 21.13 -32.07
N LYS A 484 5.70 21.76 -32.84
CA LYS A 484 4.76 21.03 -33.68
C LYS A 484 5.51 20.20 -34.72
N LEU A 485 5.54 18.88 -34.54
CA LEU A 485 6.31 17.98 -35.37
C LEU A 485 5.48 17.44 -36.54
N LYS A 486 6.10 17.35 -37.71
CA LYS A 486 5.60 16.57 -38.86
C LYS A 486 6.41 15.29 -38.98
N LEU A 487 5.99 14.23 -38.31
CA LEU A 487 6.64 12.92 -38.38
C LEU A 487 5.94 12.03 -39.42
N LYS A 488 6.70 11.18 -40.11
CA LYS A 488 6.12 10.16 -40.99
C LYS A 488 5.40 9.10 -40.16
N PRO A 489 4.35 8.43 -40.69
CA PRO A 489 3.69 7.34 -39.98
C PRO A 489 4.69 6.23 -39.59
N GLY A 490 4.67 5.81 -38.33
CA GLY A 490 5.68 4.90 -37.79
C GLY A 490 5.65 4.79 -36.27
N GLN A 491 6.55 3.97 -35.72
CA GLN A 491 6.79 3.87 -34.27
C GLN A 491 7.99 4.75 -33.91
N TYR A 492 7.82 5.57 -32.90
CA TYR A 492 8.85 6.47 -32.38
C TYR A 492 8.99 6.28 -30.88
N GLU A 493 10.04 6.82 -30.32
CA GLU A 493 10.29 6.93 -28.89
C GLU A 493 10.53 8.39 -28.56
N PHE A 494 9.84 8.89 -27.53
CA PHE A 494 10.16 10.17 -26.89
C PHE A 494 10.96 9.87 -25.63
N SER A 495 12.10 10.53 -25.45
CA SER A 495 12.82 10.50 -24.18
C SER A 495 13.19 11.91 -23.73
N CYS A 496 13.30 12.12 -22.42
CA CYS A 496 13.84 13.35 -21.86
C CYS A 496 14.40 13.08 -20.46
N TRP A 497 15.30 13.96 -20.02
CA TRP A 497 15.61 14.10 -18.61
C TRP A 497 14.75 15.21 -18.04
N TYR A 498 14.29 15.05 -16.81
CA TYR A 498 13.67 16.14 -16.07
C TYR A 498 14.20 16.19 -14.65
N ASP A 499 14.48 17.40 -14.18
CA ASP A 499 14.84 17.67 -12.79
C ASP A 499 13.60 18.13 -12.05
N ASN A 500 13.30 17.44 -10.95
CA ASN A 500 12.27 17.84 -10.02
C ASN A 500 12.90 18.24 -8.69
N GLN A 501 12.90 19.54 -8.43
CA GLN A 501 13.46 20.14 -7.22
C GLN A 501 12.68 19.82 -5.95
N ARG A 502 11.50 19.19 -6.03
CA ARG A 502 10.75 18.69 -4.89
C ARG A 502 10.62 17.16 -4.90
N LEU A 503 10.82 16.59 -3.72
CA LEU A 503 10.64 15.16 -3.47
C LEU A 503 9.16 14.76 -3.29
N ASP A 504 8.22 15.71 -3.39
CA ASP A 504 6.77 15.49 -3.30
C ASP A 504 6.13 15.05 -4.63
N ARG A 505 4.82 14.78 -4.62
CA ARG A 505 4.09 14.29 -5.79
C ARG A 505 4.14 15.30 -6.94
N THR A 506 4.71 14.91 -8.07
CA THR A 506 4.48 15.60 -9.33
C THR A 506 3.47 14.83 -10.17
N ASP A 507 2.23 15.31 -10.17
CA ASP A 507 1.17 14.86 -11.07
C ASP A 507 1.46 15.34 -12.52
N ILE A 508 2.64 15.01 -13.08
CA ILE A 508 3.02 15.39 -14.45
C ILE A 508 2.65 14.24 -15.40
N GLY A 509 1.78 14.52 -16.35
CA GLY A 509 1.43 13.62 -17.45
C GLY A 509 2.16 14.00 -18.73
N TRP A 510 2.78 13.01 -19.37
CA TRP A 510 3.21 13.08 -20.76
C TRP A 510 2.04 12.68 -21.68
N ILE A 511 1.77 13.50 -22.69
CA ILE A 511 0.65 13.33 -23.62
C ILE A 511 1.17 13.43 -25.05
N VAL A 512 0.71 12.52 -25.90
CA VAL A 512 0.90 12.61 -27.36
C VAL A 512 -0.43 12.94 -28.01
N GLU A 513 -0.58 14.18 -28.46
CA GLU A 513 -1.73 14.66 -29.23
C GLU A 513 -1.42 14.59 -30.72
N GLN A 514 -2.27 13.89 -31.48
CA GLN A 514 -2.20 13.82 -32.94
C GLN A 514 -3.31 14.69 -33.53
N GLN A 515 -2.92 15.59 -34.44
CA GLN A 515 -3.82 16.49 -35.14
C GLN A 515 -4.01 16.00 -36.58
N TYR A 516 -5.26 16.02 -37.05
CA TYR A 516 -5.68 15.51 -38.35
C TYR A 516 -6.08 16.65 -39.30
N ALA A 517 -6.03 16.39 -40.61
CA ALA A 517 -6.36 17.37 -41.66
C ALA A 517 -7.75 18.01 -41.55
N ASN A 518 -8.68 17.35 -40.88
CA ASN A 518 -10.03 17.85 -40.62
C ASN A 518 -10.13 18.82 -39.42
N GLY A 519 -8.99 19.21 -38.85
CA GLY A 519 -8.91 20.09 -37.68
C GLY A 519 -9.23 19.41 -36.34
N LYS A 520 -9.50 18.10 -36.33
CA LYS A 520 -9.67 17.34 -35.09
C LYS A 520 -8.32 17.00 -34.48
N SER A 521 -8.25 16.97 -33.16
CA SER A 521 -7.12 16.42 -32.41
C SER A 521 -7.58 15.25 -31.54
N GLU A 522 -6.67 14.32 -31.27
CA GLU A 522 -6.92 13.17 -30.41
C GLU A 522 -5.68 12.89 -29.56
N TRP A 523 -5.90 12.60 -28.28
CA TRP A 523 -4.82 12.13 -27.42
C TRP A 523 -4.68 10.63 -27.59
N THR A 524 -3.52 10.24 -28.10
CA THR A 524 -3.24 8.85 -28.46
C THR A 524 -2.46 8.12 -27.39
N HIS A 525 -1.73 8.86 -26.54
CA HIS A 525 -0.93 8.31 -25.45
C HIS A 525 -0.99 9.26 -24.25
N TYR A 526 -1.04 8.70 -23.05
CA TYR A 526 -0.89 9.39 -21.77
C TYR A 526 -0.08 8.51 -20.83
N GLU A 527 0.93 9.06 -20.18
CA GLU A 527 1.61 8.39 -19.10
C GLU A 527 2.08 9.37 -18.04
N ALA A 528 1.94 8.99 -16.77
CA ALA A 528 2.47 9.78 -15.68
C ALA A 528 4.00 9.62 -15.60
N ILE A 529 4.72 10.74 -15.61
CA ILE A 529 6.18 10.78 -15.67
C ILE A 529 6.81 10.41 -14.31
N ASP A 530 6.04 10.34 -13.24
CA ASP A 530 6.49 9.80 -11.95
C ASP A 530 6.76 8.29 -11.97
N ARG A 531 6.43 7.59 -13.06
CA ARG A 531 6.66 6.14 -13.26
C ARG A 531 7.97 5.79 -13.97
N THR A 532 8.91 6.72 -14.06
CA THR A 532 10.28 6.40 -14.48
C THR A 532 11.14 6.07 -13.27
N TYR A 533 12.11 5.18 -13.48
CA TYR A 533 12.94 4.60 -12.43
C TYR A 533 14.44 4.82 -12.64
N VAL A 534 14.80 5.63 -13.63
CA VAL A 534 16.20 5.88 -13.99
C VAL A 534 16.60 7.24 -13.42
N PHE A 535 17.41 7.21 -12.36
CA PHE A 535 17.88 8.39 -11.62
C PHE A 535 19.34 8.67 -11.86
N SER A 536 19.69 9.95 -11.78
CA SER A 536 21.07 10.42 -11.72
C SER A 536 21.14 11.74 -10.96
N GLY A 537 21.50 11.71 -9.68
CA GLY A 537 21.30 12.90 -8.86
C GLY A 537 19.83 13.33 -8.97
N ASP A 538 19.52 14.62 -8.93
CA ASP A 538 18.11 15.09 -8.94
C ASP A 538 17.38 14.94 -10.29
N SER A 539 18.06 14.46 -11.33
CA SER A 539 17.48 14.25 -12.66
C SER A 539 16.92 12.83 -12.85
N ILE A 540 15.78 12.75 -13.52
CA ILE A 540 15.02 11.54 -13.79
C ILE A 540 14.84 11.39 -15.31
N ARG A 541 15.09 10.20 -15.86
CA ARG A 541 14.93 9.95 -17.30
C ARG A 541 13.56 9.37 -17.62
N PHE A 542 12.75 10.06 -18.40
CA PHE A 542 11.54 9.52 -19.00
C PHE A 542 11.82 9.04 -20.42
N SER A 543 11.35 7.85 -20.80
CA SER A 543 11.40 7.37 -22.19
C SER A 543 10.21 6.49 -22.50
N ARG A 544 9.46 6.78 -23.57
CA ARG A 544 8.28 6.01 -23.97
C ARG A 544 8.07 5.92 -25.48
N PRO A 545 7.71 4.73 -25.98
CA PRO A 545 7.32 4.56 -27.37
C PRO A 545 5.94 5.18 -27.63
N PHE A 546 5.74 5.71 -28.82
CA PHE A 546 4.44 6.13 -29.34
C PHE A 546 4.33 5.86 -30.83
N LYS A 547 3.08 5.65 -31.28
CA LYS A 547 2.76 5.41 -32.69
C LYS A 547 2.19 6.65 -33.36
N VAL A 548 2.75 7.01 -34.50
CA VAL A 548 2.20 8.04 -35.41
C VAL A 548 1.27 7.39 -36.42
N LEU A 549 0.02 7.87 -36.46
CA LEU A 549 -1.01 7.33 -37.34
C LEU A 549 -0.91 7.91 -38.76
N PRO A 550 -1.29 7.15 -39.81
CA PRO A 550 -1.20 7.60 -41.21
C PRO A 550 -1.97 8.89 -41.53
N GLN A 551 -2.99 9.20 -40.75
CA GLN A 551 -3.88 10.35 -40.96
C GLN A 551 -3.42 11.59 -40.20
N SER A 552 -2.40 11.47 -39.35
CA SER A 552 -1.87 12.59 -38.55
C SER A 552 -1.03 13.51 -39.42
N GLU A 553 -1.35 14.81 -39.39
CA GLU A 553 -0.56 15.85 -40.06
C GLU A 553 0.48 16.46 -39.12
N HIS A 554 0.12 16.60 -37.85
CA HIS A 554 0.94 17.22 -36.83
C HIS A 554 0.85 16.45 -35.52
N ILE A 555 1.95 16.43 -34.78
CA ILE A 555 2.03 15.84 -33.44
C ILE A 555 2.46 16.92 -32.47
N ARG A 556 1.78 16.95 -31.33
CA ARG A 556 2.18 17.73 -30.16
C ARG A 556 2.51 16.76 -29.03
N ILE A 557 3.70 16.93 -28.46
CA ILE A 557 4.09 16.22 -27.24
C ILE A 557 4.00 17.22 -26.10
N LEU A 558 3.13 16.95 -25.15
CA LEU A 558 2.80 17.86 -24.06
C LEU A 558 3.20 17.23 -22.73
N LEU A 559 3.83 18.00 -21.85
CA LEU A 559 3.89 17.68 -20.42
C LEU A 559 2.92 18.59 -19.70
N LYS A 560 2.00 18.00 -18.92
CA LYS A 560 0.99 18.75 -18.18
C LYS A 560 1.01 18.41 -16.70
N GLN A 561 0.78 19.37 -15.82
CA GLN A 561 0.70 19.19 -14.37
C GLN A 561 -0.62 19.73 -13.82
N ARG A 562 -1.14 19.12 -12.76
CA ARG A 562 -2.36 19.61 -12.10
C ARG A 562 -2.20 21.03 -11.54
N GLU A 563 -3.18 21.90 -11.80
CA GLU A 563 -3.16 23.35 -11.50
C GLU A 563 -3.09 23.69 -10.00
N ARG A 564 -3.46 22.75 -9.10
CA ARG A 564 -3.57 23.02 -7.66
C ARG A 564 -2.23 23.22 -6.92
N ASP A 565 -1.11 22.79 -7.48
CA ASP A 565 0.24 23.01 -6.93
C ASP A 565 1.30 22.91 -8.03
N PRO A 566 1.43 23.94 -8.89
CA PRO A 566 2.26 23.83 -10.06
C PRO A 566 3.73 24.11 -9.72
N ILE A 567 4.61 23.23 -10.18
CA ILE A 567 6.02 23.19 -9.78
C ILE A 567 6.86 23.45 -11.03
N PRO A 568 7.89 24.31 -10.95
CA PRO A 568 8.83 24.46 -12.04
C PRO A 568 9.60 23.16 -12.24
N VAL A 569 9.50 22.60 -13.44
CA VAL A 569 10.24 21.41 -13.87
C VAL A 569 11.23 21.85 -14.92
N GLN A 570 12.47 21.36 -14.80
CA GLN A 570 13.47 21.60 -15.82
C GLN A 570 13.56 20.37 -16.71
N ILE A 571 13.30 20.53 -18.00
CA ILE A 571 13.45 19.46 -19.00
C ILE A 571 14.81 19.64 -19.68
N ILE A 572 15.54 18.54 -19.78
CA ILE A 572 16.91 18.47 -20.25
C ILE A 572 16.98 17.39 -21.33
N ASN A 573 17.62 17.70 -22.46
CA ASN A 573 17.94 16.72 -23.51
C ASN A 573 16.73 15.86 -23.95
N TYR A 574 15.61 16.49 -24.32
CA TYR A 574 14.52 15.72 -24.91
C TYR A 574 14.87 15.27 -26.33
N GLN A 575 14.41 14.08 -26.71
CA GLN A 575 14.71 13.45 -27.98
C GLN A 575 13.49 12.72 -28.50
N ILE A 576 13.31 12.73 -29.82
CA ILE A 576 12.34 11.90 -30.53
C ILE A 576 13.03 11.15 -31.65
N GLN A 577 12.92 9.82 -31.63
CA GLN A 577 13.63 8.96 -32.56
C GLN A 577 12.76 7.79 -33.03
N PRO A 578 12.99 7.22 -34.22
CA PRO A 578 12.34 5.97 -34.63
C PRO A 578 12.61 4.85 -33.62
N LEU A 579 11.59 4.05 -33.30
CA LEU A 579 11.72 2.96 -32.33
C LEU A 579 12.74 1.92 -32.82
N GLY A 580 13.74 1.62 -32.00
CA GLY A 580 14.84 0.71 -32.35
C GLY A 580 15.98 1.34 -33.16
N SER A 581 15.98 2.67 -33.33
CA SER A 581 17.16 3.37 -33.86
C SER A 581 18.27 3.42 -32.81
N THR A 582 19.47 3.02 -33.19
CA THR A 582 20.66 3.06 -32.33
C THR A 582 21.37 4.39 -32.55
N ILE A 583 21.50 5.22 -31.51
CA ILE A 583 22.38 6.39 -31.56
C ILE A 583 23.79 5.88 -31.27
N THR A 584 24.60 5.67 -32.30
CA THR A 584 25.96 5.17 -32.11
C THR A 584 27.00 6.28 -31.94
N GLU A 585 26.71 7.52 -32.34
CA GLU A 585 27.66 8.65 -32.19
C GLU A 585 26.96 9.99 -31.92
N PHE A 586 27.52 10.76 -30.97
CA PHE A 586 27.25 12.19 -30.80
C PHE A 586 28.17 12.97 -31.73
N LYS A 587 27.64 13.90 -32.54
CA LYS A 587 28.48 14.83 -33.33
C LYS A 587 29.40 15.61 -32.39
N ALA A 588 30.68 15.69 -32.77
CA ALA A 588 31.72 16.40 -32.03
C ALA A 588 31.23 17.75 -31.49
N GLY A 589 31.27 17.87 -30.17
CA GLY A 589 30.77 19.01 -29.43
C GLY A 589 30.98 18.78 -27.94
N ARG A 590 31.12 19.86 -27.16
CA ARG A 590 31.21 19.74 -25.72
C ARG A 590 29.87 19.23 -25.19
N ALA A 591 29.82 18.00 -24.70
CA ALA A 591 28.65 17.48 -24.01
C ALA A 591 28.78 17.78 -22.50
N ARG A 592 27.74 18.40 -21.94
CA ARG A 592 27.64 18.65 -20.49
C ARG A 592 26.95 17.46 -19.86
N LEU A 593 27.71 16.61 -19.18
CA LEU A 593 27.11 15.57 -18.33
C LEU A 593 26.79 16.21 -16.97
N ASN A 594 25.52 16.17 -16.58
CA ASN A 594 25.04 16.52 -15.23
C ASN A 594 25.56 17.84 -14.66
N ASN A 595 25.42 18.95 -15.37
CA ASN A 595 25.79 20.28 -14.87
C ASN A 595 27.24 20.50 -14.36
N HIS A 596 28.11 19.48 -14.32
CA HIS A 596 29.33 19.48 -13.50
C HIS A 596 30.63 19.08 -14.20
N ARG A 597 30.62 18.53 -15.44
CA ARG A 597 31.86 18.38 -16.22
C ARG A 597 31.63 18.35 -17.74
N TRP A 598 32.54 19.00 -18.47
CA TRP A 598 32.62 18.95 -19.93
C TRP A 598 33.53 17.80 -20.36
N MET A 599 33.11 17.02 -21.35
CA MET A 599 33.98 16.11 -22.09
C MET A 599 34.09 16.59 -23.55
N GLU A 600 35.31 16.61 -24.08
CA GLU A 600 35.57 16.80 -25.51
C GLU A 600 35.62 15.42 -26.19
N THR A 601 35.04 15.31 -27.38
CA THR A 601 35.02 14.06 -28.18
C THR A 601 35.60 14.34 -29.56
N ASP A 602 36.63 13.58 -29.96
CA ASP A 602 37.29 13.70 -31.26
C ASP A 602 36.67 12.77 -32.33
N GLU A 603 36.81 13.19 -33.60
CA GLU A 603 36.10 12.81 -34.85
C GLU A 603 35.99 11.32 -35.20
N TYR A 604 34.82 10.89 -35.72
CA TYR A 604 34.67 9.90 -36.82
C TYR A 604 33.40 10.15 -37.67
N VAL A 605 33.37 9.59 -38.90
CA VAL A 605 32.51 9.95 -40.06
C VAL A 605 31.23 9.10 -40.14
N VAL A 606 30.10 9.73 -40.48
CA VAL A 606 28.76 9.12 -40.64
C VAL A 606 28.60 8.41 -42.00
N GLU A 607 28.09 7.17 -42.02
CA GLU A 607 27.35 6.63 -43.17
C GLU A 607 25.85 6.95 -43.03
N GLU A 608 25.31 7.71 -43.99
CA GLU A 608 23.89 8.06 -44.06
C GLU A 608 23.03 6.83 -44.41
N PHE A 609 22.14 6.42 -43.50
CA PHE A 609 20.89 5.77 -43.88
C PHE A 609 19.71 6.67 -43.52
N GLY A 610 19.05 7.17 -44.57
CA GLY A 610 18.01 8.19 -44.49
C GLY A 610 16.87 7.87 -43.52
N SER A 611 16.90 8.50 -42.37
CA SER A 611 15.73 8.72 -41.51
C SER A 611 15.94 10.02 -40.75
N GLN A 612 14.92 10.89 -40.72
CA GLN A 612 15.00 12.18 -40.04
C GLN A 612 15.01 11.95 -38.52
N SER A 613 16.21 11.98 -37.91
CA SER A 613 16.36 12.17 -36.46
C SER A 613 16.42 13.67 -36.17
N LEU A 614 15.63 14.13 -35.19
CA LEU A 614 15.67 15.50 -34.70
C LEU A 614 16.30 15.47 -33.30
N ILE A 615 17.55 15.90 -33.21
CA ILE A 615 18.27 16.06 -31.95
C ILE A 615 18.35 17.56 -31.68
N ASN A 616 17.53 18.06 -30.74
CA ASN A 616 17.66 19.42 -30.22
C ASN A 616 18.33 19.36 -28.84
N THR A 617 19.61 19.73 -28.77
CA THR A 617 20.31 19.99 -27.52
C THR A 617 20.12 21.47 -27.16
N LEU A 618 19.13 21.76 -26.33
CA LEU A 618 18.93 23.09 -25.75
C LEU A 618 19.50 23.11 -24.33
N ASP A 619 20.27 24.15 -24.01
CA ASP A 619 20.73 24.41 -22.65
C ASP A 619 19.53 24.50 -21.69
N SER A 620 19.69 23.89 -20.52
CA SER A 620 18.74 23.80 -19.42
C SER A 620 17.70 24.94 -19.35
N LEU A 621 16.45 24.68 -19.73
CA LEU A 621 15.35 25.66 -19.66
C LEU A 621 14.53 25.42 -18.39
N THR A 622 14.47 26.43 -17.52
CA THR A 622 13.58 26.41 -16.34
C THR A 622 12.23 26.97 -16.75
N PHE A 623 11.18 26.15 -16.73
CA PHE A 623 9.83 26.58 -17.09
C PHE A 623 9.04 26.92 -15.82
N THR A 624 8.45 28.12 -15.79
CA THR A 624 7.45 28.50 -14.79
C THR A 624 6.05 28.24 -15.33
N PRO A 625 5.11 27.72 -14.53
CA PRO A 625 3.73 27.51 -14.95
C PRO A 625 3.14 28.83 -15.49
N GLN A 626 2.62 28.81 -16.72
CA GLN A 626 1.85 29.93 -17.28
C GLN A 626 0.38 29.75 -16.86
N PRO A 627 -0.29 30.81 -16.38
CA PRO A 627 -1.68 30.76 -15.91
C PRO A 627 -2.71 30.48 -17.01
#